data_AF-A0A6P0X9X5-F1
#
_entry.id   AF-A0A6P0X9X5-F1
#
_cell.length_a   1.000
_cell.length_b   1.000
_cell.length_c   1.000
_cell.angle_alpha   90.00
_cell.angle_beta   90.00
_cell.angle_gamma   90.00
#
_symmetry.space_group_name_H-M   'P 1'
#
loop_
_entity.id
_entity.type
_entity.pdbx_description
1 polymer ?
#
loop_
_entity_poly.entity_id
_entity_poly.type
_entity_poly.pdbx_seq_one_letter_code
_entity_poly.pdbx_strand_id
1 'polypeptide(L)'
;MGSKLGVIERSQASSLVLAFWYSWFRVSLQKAQQDLRQLTGEEFEREYYQELEQLLNEKLELASQKKAAAKQKLDGCAENAPEYQQLQFEYEERERVEKKISKIIKEEPLKKACQKEHPFEHPEYWSGFICAGLR
;
A
#
# COMPACT_ATOMS: atom_id res chain seq x y z
N MET A 1 46.86 26.77 2.96
CA MET A 1 45.54 27.31 2.60
C MET A 1 44.97 26.50 1.46
N GLY A 2 43.99 25.62 1.67
CA GLY A 2 43.46 24.80 0.58
C GLY A 2 42.50 23.71 1.05
N SER A 3 41.34 24.07 1.62
CA SER A 3 40.31 23.06 1.98
C SER A 3 38.87 23.58 1.95
N LYS A 4 38.59 24.80 1.47
CA LYS A 4 37.22 25.36 1.44
C LYS A 4 36.47 25.15 0.13
N LEU A 5 37.17 24.89 -0.99
CA LEU A 5 36.54 24.72 -2.31
C LEU A 5 35.86 23.36 -2.49
N GLY A 6 36.40 22.28 -1.91
CA GLY A 6 35.89 20.90 -2.11
C GLY A 6 34.63 20.51 -1.32
N VAL A 7 34.15 21.36 -0.40
CA VAL A 7 32.95 21.09 0.42
C VAL A 7 31.69 21.73 -0.19
N ILE A 8 31.83 22.91 -0.78
CA ILE A 8 30.73 23.65 -1.40
C ILE A 8 30.27 22.96 -2.69
N GLU A 9 31.21 22.45 -3.48
CA GLU A 9 30.93 21.77 -4.75
C GLU A 9 30.21 20.43 -4.55
N ARG A 10 30.57 19.66 -3.50
CA ARG A 10 29.84 18.44 -3.11
C ARG A 10 28.46 18.74 -2.55
N SER A 11 28.29 19.84 -1.81
CA SER A 11 27.00 20.24 -1.27
C SER A 11 26.02 20.68 -2.37
N GLN A 12 26.50 21.39 -3.40
CA GLN A 12 25.67 21.77 -4.55
C GLN A 12 25.36 20.57 -5.46
N ALA A 13 26.34 19.69 -5.69
CA ALA A 13 26.11 18.45 -6.44
C ALA A 13 25.05 17.56 -5.76
N SER A 14 25.10 17.40 -4.43
CA SER A 14 24.06 16.66 -3.69
C SER A 14 22.69 17.33 -3.77
N SER A 15 22.62 18.66 -3.72
CA SER A 15 21.37 19.40 -3.87
C SER A 15 20.76 19.27 -5.27
N LEU A 16 21.60 19.32 -6.31
CA LEU A 16 21.17 19.13 -7.69
C LEU A 16 20.72 17.70 -7.97
N VAL A 17 21.40 16.69 -7.42
CA VAL A 17 20.98 15.27 -7.54
C VAL A 17 19.66 15.03 -6.83
N LEU A 18 19.46 15.58 -5.63
CA LEU A 18 18.19 15.50 -4.91
C LEU A 18 17.06 16.23 -5.64
N ALA A 19 17.33 17.40 -6.21
CA ALA A 19 16.36 18.14 -7.01
C ALA A 19 16.00 17.39 -8.30
N PHE A 20 16.97 16.77 -8.97
CA PHE A 20 16.73 15.94 -10.14
C PHE A 20 15.93 14.69 -9.79
N TRP A 21 16.29 14.00 -8.72
CA TRP A 21 15.56 12.82 -8.24
C TRP A 21 14.13 13.16 -7.86
N TYR A 22 13.91 14.26 -7.14
CA TYR A 22 12.58 14.71 -6.74
C TYR A 22 11.73 15.13 -7.95
N SER A 23 12.33 15.84 -8.91
CA SER A 23 11.66 16.22 -10.15
C SER A 23 11.26 14.99 -10.97
N TRP A 24 12.18 14.05 -11.16
CA TRP A 24 11.94 12.80 -11.86
C TRP A 24 10.83 11.98 -11.19
N PHE A 25 10.91 11.80 -9.86
CA PHE A 25 9.92 11.08 -9.08
C PHE A 25 8.51 11.64 -9.28
N ARG A 26 8.36 12.98 -9.23
CA ARG A 26 7.07 13.63 -9.45
C ARG A 26 6.51 13.37 -10.85
N VAL A 27 7.36 13.47 -11.88
CA VAL A 27 6.95 13.22 -13.27
C VAL A 27 6.54 11.76 -13.47
N SER A 28 7.33 10.80 -12.96
CA SER A 28 7.01 9.38 -13.06
C SER A 28 5.70 9.04 -12.34
N LEU A 29 5.48 9.60 -11.15
CA LEU A 29 4.26 9.36 -10.39
C LEU A 29 3.02 9.96 -11.06
N GLN A 30 3.14 11.18 -11.63
CA GLN A 30 2.06 11.78 -12.42
C GLN A 30 1.75 10.94 -13.66
N LYS A 31 2.77 10.42 -14.35
CA LYS A 31 2.57 9.54 -15.51
C LYS A 31 1.85 8.25 -15.11
N ALA A 32 2.28 7.59 -14.03
CA ALA A 32 1.60 6.40 -13.51
C ALA A 32 0.13 6.68 -13.13
N GLN A 33 -0.17 7.82 -12.52
CA GLN A 33 -1.54 8.24 -12.21
C GLN A 33 -2.38 8.43 -13.47
N GLN A 34 -1.83 9.07 -14.51
CA GLN A 34 -2.52 9.25 -15.78
C GLN A 34 -2.77 7.90 -16.48
N ASP A 35 -1.78 7.02 -16.46
CA ASP A 35 -1.89 5.69 -17.07
C ASP A 35 -2.96 4.85 -16.36
N LEU A 36 -2.97 4.84 -15.02
CA LEU A 36 -3.98 4.11 -14.25
C LEU A 36 -5.39 4.68 -14.44
N ARG A 37 -5.55 5.99 -14.66
CA ARG A 37 -6.86 6.60 -14.97
C ARG A 37 -7.39 6.18 -16.34
N GLN A 38 -6.51 5.92 -17.30
CA GLN A 38 -6.89 5.52 -18.66
C GLN A 38 -6.93 4.00 -18.84
N LEU A 39 -6.34 3.24 -17.90
CA LEU A 39 -6.37 1.78 -17.90
C LEU A 39 -7.81 1.29 -18.01
N THR A 40 -8.08 0.47 -19.02
CA THR A 40 -9.40 -0.12 -19.21
C THR A 40 -9.61 -1.35 -18.33
N GLY A 41 -10.86 -1.75 -18.13
CA GLY A 41 -11.18 -3.00 -17.43
C GLY A 41 -10.53 -4.23 -18.10
N GLU A 42 -10.50 -4.29 -19.43
CA GLU A 42 -9.88 -5.39 -20.19
C GLU A 42 -8.35 -5.42 -20.04
N GLU A 43 -7.70 -4.25 -20.12
CA GLU A 43 -6.26 -4.14 -19.88
C GLU A 43 -5.91 -4.48 -18.43
N PHE A 44 -6.73 -4.03 -17.48
CA PHE A 44 -6.59 -4.37 -16.07
C PHE A 44 -6.68 -5.89 -15.84
N GLU A 45 -7.66 -6.54 -16.46
CA GLU A 45 -7.82 -8.00 -16.38
C GLU A 45 -6.59 -8.73 -16.93
N ARG A 46 -6.15 -8.32 -18.12
CA ARG A 46 -5.02 -8.95 -18.82
C ARG A 46 -3.69 -8.78 -18.08
N GLU A 47 -3.44 -7.60 -17.53
CA GLU A 47 -2.10 -7.23 -17.05
C GLU A 47 -1.93 -7.38 -15.54
N TYR A 48 -2.99 -7.22 -14.74
CA TYR A 48 -2.87 -7.08 -13.28
C TYR A 48 -3.73 -8.05 -12.47
N TYR A 49 -4.82 -8.57 -13.02
CA TYR A 49 -5.80 -9.33 -12.23
C TYR A 49 -5.20 -10.53 -11.51
N GLN A 50 -4.47 -11.39 -12.24
CA GLN A 50 -3.92 -12.62 -11.68
C GLN A 50 -2.91 -12.34 -10.55
N GLU A 51 -2.02 -11.35 -10.75
CA GLU A 51 -1.02 -10.98 -9.74
C GLU A 51 -1.70 -10.38 -8.50
N LEU A 52 -2.69 -9.51 -8.68
CA LEU A 52 -3.41 -8.88 -7.57
C LEU A 52 -4.28 -9.88 -6.81
N GLU A 53 -4.92 -10.82 -7.49
CA GLU A 53 -5.69 -11.90 -6.87
C GLU A 53 -4.77 -12.79 -6.02
N GLN A 54 -3.63 -13.21 -6.58
CA GLN A 54 -2.63 -13.97 -5.85
C GLN A 54 -2.14 -13.21 -4.61
N LEU A 55 -1.77 -11.94 -4.77
CA LEU A 55 -1.30 -11.09 -3.67
C LEU A 55 -2.35 -10.92 -2.56
N LEU A 56 -3.64 -10.80 -2.91
CA LEU A 56 -4.71 -10.73 -1.93
C LEU A 56 -4.85 -12.04 -1.15
N ASN A 57 -4.77 -13.19 -1.82
CA ASN A 57 -4.81 -14.49 -1.18
C ASN A 57 -3.62 -14.73 -0.24
N GLU A 58 -2.40 -14.36 -0.67
CA GLU A 58 -1.20 -14.42 0.16
C GLU A 58 -1.32 -13.51 1.40
N LYS A 59 -1.87 -12.31 1.23
CA LYS A 59 -2.14 -11.39 2.35
C LYS A 59 -3.20 -11.92 3.31
N LEU A 60 -4.23 -12.58 2.80
CA LEU A 60 -5.24 -13.23 3.64
C LEU A 60 -4.61 -14.33 4.48
N GLU A 61 -3.83 -15.22 3.86
CA GLU A 61 -3.15 -16.31 4.54
C GLU A 61 -2.21 -15.79 5.65
N LEU A 62 -1.39 -14.78 5.33
CA LEU A 62 -0.53 -14.13 6.32
C LEU A 62 -1.33 -13.48 7.47
N ALA A 63 -2.47 -12.86 7.17
CA ALA A 63 -3.32 -12.27 8.18
C ALA A 63 -3.95 -13.34 9.09
N SER A 64 -4.41 -14.45 8.53
CA SER A 64 -4.94 -15.60 9.27
C SER A 64 -3.88 -16.24 10.17
N GLN A 65 -2.65 -16.41 9.68
CA GLN A 65 -1.52 -16.91 10.49
C GLN A 65 -1.20 -15.98 11.67
N LYS A 66 -1.15 -14.66 11.44
CA LYS A 66 -0.92 -13.67 12.50
C LYS A 66 -2.04 -13.68 13.53
N LYS A 67 -3.31 -13.81 13.09
CA LYS A 67 -4.47 -13.94 13.98
C LYS A 67 -4.37 -15.21 14.82
N ALA A 68 -4.03 -16.35 14.21
CA ALA A 68 -3.89 -17.62 14.90
C ALA A 68 -2.77 -17.57 15.96
N ALA A 69 -1.62 -16.98 15.63
CA ALA A 69 -0.52 -16.79 16.57
C ALA A 69 -0.91 -15.88 17.75
N ALA A 70 -1.63 -14.78 17.49
CA ALA A 70 -2.15 -13.91 18.54
C ALA A 70 -3.17 -14.63 19.44
N LYS A 71 -4.05 -15.44 18.84
CA LYS A 71 -5.02 -16.25 19.56
C LYS A 71 -4.35 -17.28 20.45
N GLN A 72 -3.32 -17.98 19.96
CA GLN A 72 -2.55 -18.94 20.75
C GLN A 72 -1.91 -18.28 21.99
N LYS A 73 -1.34 -17.08 21.85
CA LYS A 73 -0.80 -16.32 22.99
C LYS A 73 -1.89 -15.96 24.00
N LEU A 74 -3.04 -15.51 23.51
CA LEU A 74 -4.18 -15.14 24.35
C LEU A 74 -4.73 -16.36 25.12
N ASP A 75 -4.87 -17.50 24.43
CA ASP A 75 -5.37 -18.75 25.03
C ASP A 75 -4.41 -19.35 26.06
N GLY A 76 -3.11 -19.07 25.92
CA GLY A 76 -2.08 -19.43 26.90
C GLY A 76 -1.98 -18.47 28.09
N CYS A 77 -2.73 -17.37 28.10
CA CYS A 77 -2.67 -16.33 29.12
C CYS A 77 -3.88 -16.41 30.05
N ALA A 78 -3.65 -16.31 31.37
CA ALA A 78 -4.74 -16.24 32.33
C ALA A 78 -5.47 -14.88 32.24
N GLU A 79 -6.79 -14.88 32.34
CA GLU A 79 -7.61 -13.66 32.18
C GLU A 79 -7.27 -12.54 33.18
N ASN A 80 -6.76 -12.92 34.36
CA ASN A 80 -6.35 -11.98 35.41
C ASN A 80 -4.89 -11.51 35.29
N ALA A 81 -4.15 -11.99 34.29
CA ALA A 81 -2.78 -11.57 34.07
C ALA A 81 -2.75 -10.11 33.57
N PRO A 82 -1.78 -9.29 34.02
CA PRO A 82 -1.65 -7.90 33.59
C PRO A 82 -1.59 -7.72 32.07
N GLU A 83 -1.00 -8.68 31.35
CA GLU A 83 -0.82 -8.66 29.90
C GLU A 83 -2.06 -9.09 29.09
N TYR A 84 -3.10 -9.66 29.73
CA TYR A 84 -4.26 -10.22 29.03
C TYR A 84 -4.96 -9.19 28.13
N GLN A 85 -5.18 -7.98 28.64
CA GLN A 85 -5.84 -6.90 27.89
C GLN A 85 -5.05 -6.52 26.63
N GLN A 86 -3.72 -6.51 26.70
CA GLN A 86 -2.88 -6.20 25.56
C GLN A 86 -2.94 -7.30 24.50
N LEU A 87 -2.91 -8.57 24.92
CA LEU A 87 -3.03 -9.72 24.01
C LEU A 87 -4.41 -9.79 23.36
N GLN A 88 -5.46 -9.46 24.12
CA GLN A 88 -6.82 -9.38 23.59
C GLN A 88 -6.92 -8.28 22.52
N PHE A 89 -6.40 -7.08 22.81
CA PHE A 89 -6.36 -6.00 21.83
C PHE A 89 -5.57 -6.38 20.57
N GLU A 90 -4.41 -7.03 20.71
CA GLU A 90 -3.65 -7.51 19.55
C GLU A 90 -4.47 -8.50 18.71
N TYR A 91 -5.10 -9.49 19.36
CA TYR A 91 -5.96 -10.46 18.68
C TYR A 91 -7.09 -9.79 17.90
N GLU A 92 -7.81 -8.85 18.53
CA GLU A 92 -8.91 -8.11 17.89
C GLU A 92 -8.44 -7.30 16.68
N GLU A 93 -7.27 -6.65 16.77
CA GLU A 93 -6.69 -5.93 15.64
C GLU A 93 -6.31 -6.87 14.49
N ARG A 94 -5.73 -8.05 14.78
CA ARG A 94 -5.44 -9.05 13.74
C ARG A 94 -6.72 -9.57 13.09
N GLU A 95 -7.76 -9.82 13.90
CA GLU A 95 -9.05 -10.27 13.42
C GLU A 95 -9.70 -9.23 12.49
N ARG A 96 -9.65 -7.94 12.84
CA ARG A 96 -10.16 -6.85 12.00
C ARG A 96 -9.45 -6.80 10.65
N VAL A 97 -8.14 -6.99 10.61
CA VAL A 97 -7.36 -7.01 9.36
C VAL A 97 -7.77 -8.20 8.49
N GLU A 98 -7.79 -9.41 9.04
CA GLU A 98 -8.21 -10.61 8.30
C GLU A 98 -9.65 -10.48 7.77
N LYS A 99 -10.60 -10.04 8.60
CA LYS A 99 -11.99 -9.82 8.19
C LYS A 99 -12.10 -8.82 7.04
N LYS A 100 -11.33 -7.73 7.07
CA LYS A 100 -11.31 -6.73 5.98
C LYS A 100 -10.81 -7.37 4.66
N ILE A 101 -9.71 -8.11 4.69
CA ILE A 101 -9.16 -8.75 3.48
C ILE A 101 -10.12 -9.83 2.96
N SER A 102 -10.65 -10.67 3.85
CA SER A 102 -11.64 -11.69 3.48
C SER A 102 -12.89 -11.09 2.85
N LYS A 103 -13.38 -9.97 3.39
CA LYS A 103 -14.51 -9.22 2.82
C LYS A 103 -14.19 -8.71 1.42
N ILE A 104 -13.02 -8.10 1.23
CA ILE A 104 -12.55 -7.63 -0.08
C ILE A 104 -12.56 -8.80 -1.06
N ILE A 105 -11.96 -9.94 -0.74
CA ILE A 105 -11.94 -11.10 -1.64
C ILE A 105 -13.37 -11.57 -1.98
N LYS A 106 -14.25 -11.71 -0.98
CA LYS A 106 -15.64 -12.17 -1.16
C LYS A 106 -16.50 -11.24 -2.01
N GLU A 107 -16.28 -9.93 -1.92
CA GLU A 107 -17.06 -8.95 -2.66
C GLU A 107 -16.60 -8.80 -4.13
N GLU A 108 -15.59 -9.57 -4.54
CA GLU A 108 -14.98 -9.61 -5.88
C GLU A 108 -14.74 -8.20 -6.51
N PRO A 109 -14.15 -7.23 -5.80
CA PRO A 109 -13.94 -5.88 -6.31
C PRO A 109 -12.97 -5.85 -7.49
N LEU A 110 -11.98 -6.75 -7.54
CA LEU A 110 -11.09 -6.89 -8.70
C LEU A 110 -11.88 -7.26 -9.96
N LYS A 111 -12.80 -8.22 -9.85
CA LYS A 111 -13.65 -8.65 -10.97
C LYS A 111 -14.63 -7.56 -11.39
N LYS A 112 -15.17 -6.81 -10.42
CA LYS A 112 -15.98 -5.61 -10.69
C LYS A 112 -15.17 -4.53 -11.38
N ALA A 113 -13.86 -4.42 -11.11
CA ALA A 113 -12.99 -3.46 -11.80
C ALA A 113 -12.78 -3.85 -13.27
N CYS A 114 -12.63 -5.14 -13.59
CA CYS A 114 -12.53 -5.64 -14.97
C CYS A 114 -13.77 -5.30 -15.83
N GLN A 115 -14.93 -5.11 -15.20
CA GLN A 115 -16.20 -4.80 -15.89
C GLN A 115 -16.40 -3.30 -16.14
N LYS A 116 -15.55 -2.43 -15.60
CA LYS A 116 -15.64 -0.98 -15.79
C LYS A 116 -14.83 -0.54 -17.01
N GLU A 117 -15.34 0.45 -17.74
CA GLU A 117 -14.60 1.05 -18.86
C GLU A 117 -13.27 1.65 -18.38
N HIS A 118 -13.29 2.43 -17.29
CA HIS A 118 -12.09 2.94 -16.62
C HIS A 118 -12.19 2.75 -15.09
N PRO A 119 -11.73 1.60 -14.55
CA PRO A 119 -11.91 1.27 -13.13
C PRO A 119 -11.31 2.26 -12.13
N PHE A 120 -10.27 3.01 -12.52
CA PHE A 120 -9.55 3.92 -11.64
C PHE A 120 -9.60 5.40 -12.09
N GLU A 121 -10.54 5.77 -12.95
CA GLU A 121 -10.70 7.17 -13.39
C GLU A 121 -11.04 8.10 -12.22
N HIS A 122 -11.87 7.64 -11.28
CA HIS A 122 -12.51 8.51 -10.31
C HIS A 122 -11.47 9.22 -9.39
N PRO A 123 -11.61 10.54 -9.15
CA PRO A 123 -10.64 11.31 -8.35
C PRO A 123 -10.46 10.82 -6.92
N GLU A 124 -11.40 10.06 -6.36
CA GLU A 124 -11.30 9.51 -5.01
C GLU A 124 -10.03 8.68 -4.79
N TYR A 125 -9.65 7.86 -5.80
CA TYR A 125 -8.44 7.04 -5.77
C TYR A 125 -7.15 7.87 -5.75
N TRP A 126 -7.24 9.12 -6.23
CA TRP A 126 -6.09 10.00 -6.43
C TRP A 126 -6.07 11.21 -5.51
N SER A 127 -7.07 11.36 -4.65
CA SER A 127 -7.27 12.56 -3.82
C SER A 127 -6.02 12.97 -3.04
N GLY A 128 -5.31 12.01 -2.44
CA GLY A 128 -4.04 12.27 -1.73
C GLY A 128 -2.95 12.84 -2.65
N PHE A 129 -2.83 12.33 -3.88
CA PHE A 129 -1.86 12.80 -4.86
C PHE A 129 -2.25 14.17 -5.43
N ILE A 130 -3.54 14.38 -5.73
CA ILE A 130 -4.08 15.65 -6.21
C ILE A 130 -3.87 16.75 -5.16
N CYS A 131 -4.16 16.47 -3.89
CA CYS A 131 -3.93 17.41 -2.79
C CYS A 131 -2.44 17.73 -2.59
N ALA A 132 -1.55 16.80 -2.93
CA ALA A 132 -0.10 17.03 -2.97
C ALA A 132 0.38 17.78 -4.24
N GLY A 133 -0.53 18.20 -5.12
CA GLY A 133 -0.22 18.96 -6.34
C GLY A 133 0.23 18.09 -7.51
N LEU A 134 -0.07 16.79 -7.51
CA LEU A 134 0.14 15.87 -8.65
C LEU A 134 -1.19 15.74 -9.42
N ARG A 135 -1.27 16.39 -10.58
CA ARG A 135 -2.51 16.46 -11.38
C ARG A 135 -2.54 15.45 -12.51
#